data_AF-A0A1I7XZS2-F1
#
_entry.id   AF-A0A1I7XZS2-F1
#
_cell.length_a   1.000
_cell.length_b   1.000
_cell.length_c   1.000
_cell.angle_alpha   90.00
_cell.angle_beta   90.00
_cell.angle_gamma   90.00
#
_symmetry.space_group_name_H-M   'P 1'
#
loop_
_entity.id
_entity.type
_entity.pdbx_description
1 polymer ?
#
loop_
_entity_poly.entity_id
_entity_poly.type
_entity_poly.pdbx_seq_one_letter_code
_entity_poly.pdbx_strand_id
1 'polypeptide(L)'
;MPEKMARQLQRISHFSKNDDDEPQESKTVLDPTRGRIPSRPMVPRKSTAPFNYSATFLGKIAEIRSALEKATAEELKAFEKANPALVKITVPLWKRFCSKGVLPTANETWRDAYERCQRETEARLQVLKAKYREQQKKKAGGVNGTLLPSGPRDLPPVPIVAPRRLSRNGQKKMEGKRFWPNSELEDSKTYLDGVERGFLMKKVVKSVNRR
;
A
#
# COMPACT_ATOMS: atom_id res chain seq x y z
N MET A 1 11.21 -32.97 36.25
CA MET A 1 9.74 -32.94 36.27
C MET A 1 9.24 -33.20 34.86
N PRO A 2 8.72 -34.41 34.58
CA PRO A 2 8.35 -34.87 33.24
C PRO A 2 6.93 -34.45 32.88
N GLU A 3 6.63 -34.55 31.59
CA GLU A 3 5.33 -34.89 31.00
C GLU A 3 4.09 -34.21 31.57
N LYS A 4 3.48 -33.36 30.74
CA LYS A 4 2.06 -33.44 30.36
C LYS A 4 1.76 -32.27 29.43
N MET A 5 1.24 -32.57 28.24
CA MET A 5 0.14 -31.91 27.53
C MET A 5 0.19 -32.29 26.05
N ALA A 6 0.09 -33.60 25.81
CA ALA A 6 -0.47 -34.11 24.57
C ALA A 6 -1.98 -34.29 24.77
N ARG A 7 -2.74 -34.14 23.68
CA ARG A 7 -4.18 -34.44 23.49
C ARG A 7 -5.13 -33.24 23.61
N GLN A 8 -5.49 -32.68 22.46
CA GLN A 8 -6.87 -32.30 22.18
C GLN A 8 -7.16 -32.60 20.71
N LEU A 9 -7.34 -33.89 20.42
CA LEU A 9 -7.88 -34.37 19.15
C LEU A 9 -9.39 -34.08 19.09
N GLN A 10 -9.82 -33.71 17.88
CA GLN A 10 -11.08 -34.13 17.25
C GLN A 10 -12.42 -33.72 17.90
N ARG A 11 -13.02 -32.66 17.33
CA ARG A 11 -14.48 -32.51 17.19
C ARG A 11 -14.79 -32.81 15.71
N ILE A 12 -15.30 -34.00 15.37
CA ILE A 12 -16.73 -34.34 15.21
C ILE A 12 -17.37 -33.30 14.27
N SER A 13 -17.46 -33.57 12.96
CA SER A 13 -18.42 -34.45 12.27
C SER A 13 -19.87 -33.94 12.36
N HIS A 14 -20.55 -33.99 11.22
CA HIS A 14 -21.98 -33.73 10.98
C HIS A 14 -22.37 -32.27 10.74
N PHE A 15 -22.30 -31.83 9.48
CA PHE A 15 -23.21 -30.81 8.98
C PHE A 15 -24.16 -31.43 7.96
N SER A 16 -25.44 -31.29 8.25
CA SER A 16 -26.59 -31.92 7.60
C SER A 16 -26.60 -31.76 6.09
N LYS A 17 -26.94 -32.88 5.45
CA LYS A 17 -27.45 -32.97 4.11
C LYS A 17 -28.95 -32.66 4.19
N ASN A 18 -29.36 -31.49 3.70
CA ASN A 18 -30.76 -31.21 3.43
C ASN A 18 -30.99 -31.54 1.95
N ASP A 19 -31.55 -32.71 1.71
CA ASP A 19 -32.13 -33.12 0.43
C ASP A 19 -33.63 -32.85 0.55
N ASP A 20 -34.11 -31.73 0.01
CA ASP A 20 -35.54 -31.46 -0.31
C ASP A 20 -35.59 -30.13 -1.08
N ASP A 21 -35.85 -30.19 -2.39
CA ASP A 21 -36.74 -29.27 -3.12
C ASP A 21 -36.73 -29.55 -4.64
N GLU A 22 -37.80 -30.23 -5.05
CA GLU A 22 -38.64 -29.94 -6.22
C GLU A 22 -37.99 -29.66 -7.60
N PRO A 23 -38.17 -30.55 -8.61
CA PRO A 23 -37.81 -30.23 -9.98
C PRO A 23 -38.83 -29.26 -10.59
N GLN A 24 -38.56 -27.96 -10.53
CA GLN A 24 -39.26 -27.00 -11.38
C GLN A 24 -38.85 -27.22 -12.85
N GLU A 25 -39.82 -27.60 -13.68
CA GLU A 25 -39.71 -27.58 -15.14
C GLU A 25 -39.46 -26.14 -15.62
N SER A 26 -38.19 -25.76 -15.68
CA SER A 26 -37.77 -24.51 -16.31
C SER A 26 -38.08 -24.62 -17.81
N LYS A 27 -39.10 -23.88 -18.26
CA LYS A 27 -39.35 -23.60 -19.67
C LYS A 27 -38.03 -23.13 -20.30
N THR A 28 -37.44 -23.99 -21.11
CA THR A 28 -36.24 -23.68 -21.87
C THR A 28 -36.65 -22.68 -22.95
N VAL A 29 -36.48 -21.40 -22.64
CA VAL A 29 -36.41 -20.37 -23.68
C VAL A 29 -35.29 -20.80 -24.61
N LEU A 30 -35.65 -21.27 -25.80
CA LEU A 30 -34.69 -21.57 -26.86
C LEU A 30 -33.94 -20.28 -27.15
N ASP A 31 -32.72 -20.17 -26.62
CA ASP A 31 -31.80 -19.12 -27.00
C ASP A 31 -31.48 -19.31 -28.50
N PRO A 32 -31.91 -18.40 -29.40
CA PRO A 32 -31.71 -18.55 -30.84
C PRO A 32 -30.23 -18.50 -31.24
N THR A 33 -29.31 -18.31 -30.29
CA THR A 33 -27.86 -18.43 -30.51
C THR A 33 -27.29 -19.83 -30.27
N ARG A 34 -28.05 -20.75 -29.64
CA ARG A 34 -27.66 -22.18 -29.49
C ARG A 34 -27.75 -22.89 -30.84
N GLY A 35 -26.63 -22.95 -31.55
CA GLY A 35 -26.52 -23.65 -32.85
C GLY A 35 -25.69 -22.91 -33.89
N ARG A 36 -25.31 -21.65 -33.63
CA ARG A 36 -24.32 -20.97 -34.48
C ARG A 36 -22.95 -21.57 -34.19
N ILE A 37 -22.54 -22.53 -35.02
CA ILE A 37 -21.14 -22.92 -35.12
C ILE A 37 -20.37 -21.66 -35.50
N PRO A 38 -19.41 -21.18 -34.68
CA PRO A 38 -18.62 -20.01 -35.04
C PRO A 38 -17.91 -20.31 -36.36
N SER A 39 -18.29 -19.58 -37.41
CA SER A 39 -17.81 -19.78 -38.79
C SER A 39 -16.34 -19.44 -38.98
N ARG A 40 -15.64 -19.04 -37.91
CA ARG A 40 -14.20 -18.78 -37.89
C ARG A 40 -13.57 -19.54 -36.73
N PRO A 41 -12.48 -20.30 -36.96
CA PRO A 41 -11.71 -20.87 -35.86
C PRO A 41 -11.29 -19.72 -34.94
N MET A 42 -11.74 -19.78 -33.68
CA MET A 42 -11.29 -18.81 -32.69
C MET A 42 -9.78 -18.94 -32.55
N VAL A 43 -9.07 -17.82 -32.68
CA VAL A 43 -7.63 -17.79 -32.39
C VAL A 43 -7.45 -18.34 -30.99
N PRO A 44 -6.65 -19.41 -30.80
CA PRO A 44 -6.43 -19.97 -29.48
C PRO A 44 -5.94 -18.85 -28.58
N ARG A 45 -6.66 -18.62 -27.48
CA ARG A 45 -6.28 -17.60 -26.51
C ARG A 45 -4.86 -17.93 -26.07
N LYS A 46 -3.91 -17.03 -26.37
CA LYS A 46 -2.55 -17.14 -25.86
C LYS A 46 -2.69 -17.31 -24.36
N SER A 47 -2.21 -18.44 -23.84
CA SER A 47 -2.25 -18.75 -22.42
C SER A 47 -1.68 -17.56 -21.67
N THR A 48 -2.54 -16.85 -20.93
CA THR A 48 -2.12 -15.78 -20.02
C THR A 48 -1.76 -16.39 -18.66
N ALA A 49 -1.09 -17.54 -18.68
CA ALA A 49 -0.57 -18.12 -17.46
C ALA A 49 0.43 -17.13 -16.87
N PRO A 50 0.27 -16.72 -15.60
CA PRO A 50 1.21 -15.83 -14.95
C PRO A 50 2.58 -16.51 -14.91
N PHE A 51 3.63 -15.74 -15.17
CA PHE A 51 5.00 -16.24 -15.10
C PHE A 51 5.31 -16.70 -13.67
N ASN A 52 5.79 -17.93 -13.51
CA ASN A 52 6.09 -18.49 -12.21
C ASN A 52 7.51 -18.11 -11.77
N TYR A 53 7.62 -17.10 -10.91
CA TYR A 53 8.90 -16.61 -10.40
C TYR A 53 9.55 -17.55 -9.38
N SER A 54 8.83 -18.51 -8.78
CA SER A 54 9.44 -19.44 -7.81
C SER A 54 10.01 -20.71 -8.44
N ALA A 55 9.79 -20.92 -9.74
CA ALA A 55 10.29 -22.08 -10.46
C ALA A 55 11.75 -21.90 -10.92
N THR A 56 12.46 -23.01 -11.03
CA THR A 56 13.76 -23.03 -11.70
C THR A 56 13.57 -22.77 -13.19
N PHE A 57 14.37 -21.86 -13.73
CA PHE A 57 14.30 -21.42 -15.11
C PHE A 57 15.50 -21.96 -15.87
N LEU A 58 15.24 -22.86 -16.82
CA LEU A 58 16.25 -23.51 -17.67
C LEU A 58 16.40 -22.85 -19.05
N GLY A 59 15.64 -21.79 -19.33
CA GLY A 59 15.59 -21.14 -20.63
C GLY A 59 16.60 -19.99 -20.81
N LYS A 60 16.46 -19.26 -21.92
CA LYS A 60 17.24 -18.05 -22.19
C LYS A 60 16.61 -16.85 -21.48
N ILE A 61 17.40 -16.09 -20.74
CA ILE A 61 16.91 -14.88 -20.03
C ILE A 61 16.21 -13.89 -20.97
N ALA A 62 16.63 -13.83 -22.25
CA ALA A 62 16.00 -12.96 -23.25
C ALA A 62 14.48 -13.19 -23.39
N GLU A 63 14.00 -14.44 -23.22
CA GLU A 63 12.59 -14.80 -23.35
C GLU A 63 11.76 -14.27 -22.18
N ILE A 64 12.34 -14.24 -20.99
CA ILE A 64 11.67 -13.83 -19.74
C ILE A 64 12.02 -12.40 -19.33
N ARG A 65 12.88 -11.71 -20.08
CA ARG A 65 13.33 -10.35 -19.75
C ARG A 65 12.15 -9.40 -19.58
N SER A 66 11.17 -9.46 -20.47
CA SER A 66 9.96 -8.62 -20.39
C SER A 66 9.09 -8.93 -19.16
N ALA A 67 9.08 -10.18 -18.69
CA ALA A 67 8.40 -10.57 -17.47
C ALA A 67 9.16 -10.04 -16.24
N LEU A 68 10.49 -10.22 -16.20
CA LEU A 68 11.35 -9.67 -15.15
C LEU A 68 11.27 -8.14 -15.10
N GLU A 69 11.16 -7.47 -16.24
CA GLU A 69 10.97 -6.03 -16.35
C GLU A 69 9.57 -5.55 -15.86
N LYS A 70 8.61 -6.44 -15.67
CA LYS A 70 7.31 -6.11 -15.06
C LYS A 70 7.14 -6.65 -13.65
N ALA A 71 8.06 -7.53 -13.21
CA ALA A 71 8.02 -8.14 -11.90
C ALA A 71 8.04 -7.11 -10.77
N THR A 72 7.40 -7.45 -9.66
CA THR A 72 7.56 -6.77 -8.38
C THR A 72 8.91 -7.13 -7.74
N ALA A 73 9.33 -6.36 -6.73
CA ALA A 73 10.60 -6.62 -6.04
C ALA A 73 10.59 -7.98 -5.31
N GLU A 74 9.44 -8.40 -4.78
CA GLU A 74 9.26 -9.69 -4.11
C GLU A 74 9.36 -10.86 -5.09
N GLU A 75 8.72 -10.74 -6.26
CA GLU A 75 8.81 -11.73 -7.34
C GLU A 75 10.24 -11.86 -7.86
N LEU A 76 10.96 -10.75 -8.06
CA LEU A 76 12.35 -10.79 -8.49
C LEU A 76 13.25 -11.48 -7.44
N LYS A 77 12.99 -11.23 -6.14
CA LYS A 77 13.70 -11.90 -5.04
C LYS A 77 13.41 -13.40 -5.02
N ALA A 78 12.16 -13.81 -5.25
CA ALA A 78 11.78 -15.22 -5.36
C ALA A 78 12.48 -15.91 -6.56
N PHE A 79 12.55 -15.22 -7.69
CA PHE A 79 13.24 -15.69 -8.89
C PHE A 79 14.73 -15.91 -8.67
N GLU A 80 15.41 -14.96 -8.03
CA GLU A 80 16.83 -15.09 -7.68
C GLU A 80 17.09 -16.21 -6.68
N LYS A 81 16.15 -16.46 -5.75
CA LYS A 81 16.25 -17.56 -4.79
C LYS A 81 16.14 -18.93 -5.47
N ALA A 82 15.26 -19.05 -6.46
CA ALA A 82 15.14 -20.28 -7.26
C ALA A 82 16.30 -20.44 -8.26
N ASN A 83 16.89 -19.33 -8.73
CA ASN A 83 17.87 -19.31 -9.81
C ASN A 83 19.15 -18.52 -9.44
N PRO A 84 19.99 -19.04 -8.53
CA PRO A 84 21.19 -18.33 -8.05
C PRO A 84 22.20 -18.01 -9.16
N ALA A 85 22.23 -18.81 -10.22
CA ALA A 85 23.11 -18.58 -11.38
C ALA A 85 22.78 -17.29 -12.15
N LEU A 86 21.53 -16.82 -12.09
CA LEU A 86 21.06 -15.67 -12.87
C LEU A 86 21.14 -14.35 -12.09
N VAL A 87 21.54 -14.39 -10.81
CA VAL A 87 21.61 -13.22 -9.93
C VAL A 87 22.45 -12.10 -10.54
N LYS A 88 23.62 -12.43 -11.12
CA LYS A 88 24.50 -11.41 -11.72
C LYS A 88 23.83 -10.63 -12.85
N ILE A 89 22.89 -11.26 -13.56
CA ILE A 89 22.20 -10.68 -14.71
C ILE A 89 20.96 -9.89 -14.25
N THR A 90 20.34 -10.28 -13.14
CA THR A 90 19.18 -9.60 -12.56
C THR A 90 19.55 -8.40 -11.68
N VAL A 91 20.78 -8.34 -11.13
CA VAL A 91 21.30 -7.19 -10.36
C VAL A 91 20.95 -5.81 -10.95
N PRO A 92 21.20 -5.51 -12.24
CA PRO A 92 20.86 -4.19 -12.80
C PRO A 92 19.35 -3.87 -12.79
N LEU A 93 18.47 -4.87 -12.75
CA LEU A 93 17.02 -4.66 -12.68
C LEU A 93 16.59 -4.06 -11.33
N TRP A 94 17.38 -4.23 -10.26
CA TRP A 94 17.10 -3.67 -8.95
C TRP A 94 17.18 -2.14 -8.90
N LYS A 95 17.90 -1.52 -9.85
CA LYS A 95 18.05 -0.07 -9.96
C LYS A 95 16.71 0.66 -9.98
N ARG A 96 15.68 0.07 -10.59
CA ARG A 96 14.34 0.68 -10.72
C ARG A 96 13.55 0.72 -9.40
N PHE A 97 13.84 -0.21 -8.49
CA PHE A 97 13.15 -0.30 -7.20
C PHE A 97 13.77 0.61 -6.16
N CYS A 98 15.00 1.07 -6.41
CA CYS A 98 15.63 2.08 -5.59
C CYS A 98 14.93 3.43 -5.76
N SER A 99 14.72 4.13 -4.64
CA SER A 99 14.17 5.48 -4.66
C SER A 99 15.13 6.45 -5.35
N LYS A 100 14.59 7.51 -6.00
CA LYS A 100 15.40 8.57 -6.61
C LYS A 100 16.33 9.17 -5.54
N GLY A 101 17.64 9.08 -5.75
CA GLY A 101 18.66 9.57 -4.82
C GLY A 101 19.37 8.49 -4.00
N VAL A 102 18.91 7.23 -4.04
CA VAL A 102 19.65 6.11 -3.45
C VAL A 102 20.64 5.59 -4.48
N LEU A 103 21.93 5.86 -4.24
CA LEU A 103 23.03 5.31 -5.02
C LEU A 103 23.68 4.15 -4.26
N PRO A 104 24.13 3.10 -4.97
CA PRO A 104 24.96 2.06 -4.38
C PRO A 104 26.32 2.65 -3.99
N THR A 105 26.84 2.20 -2.85
CA THR A 105 28.21 2.51 -2.41
C THR A 105 29.22 1.74 -3.29
N ALA A 106 30.49 2.12 -3.30
CA ALA A 106 31.52 1.54 -4.18
C ALA A 106 31.62 0.00 -4.16
N ASN A 107 31.28 -0.63 -3.03
CA ASN A 107 31.34 -2.10 -2.85
C ASN A 107 29.95 -2.77 -2.84
N GLU A 108 28.88 -2.00 -3.01
CA GLU A 108 27.50 -2.48 -2.89
C GLU A 108 26.88 -2.69 -4.27
N THR A 109 26.08 -3.75 -4.40
CA THR A 109 25.25 -3.94 -5.59
C THR A 109 23.95 -3.14 -5.48
N TRP A 110 23.26 -2.94 -6.61
CA TRP A 110 21.92 -2.33 -6.60
C TRP A 110 20.92 -3.09 -5.73
N ARG A 111 21.11 -4.40 -5.57
CA ARG A 111 20.31 -5.24 -4.66
C ARG A 111 20.55 -4.85 -3.21
N ASP A 112 21.81 -4.68 -2.81
CA ASP A 112 22.17 -4.30 -1.43
C ASP A 112 21.65 -2.90 -1.09
N ALA A 113 21.75 -1.96 -2.05
CA ALA A 113 21.20 -0.61 -1.92
C ALA A 113 19.68 -0.64 -1.71
N TYR A 114 18.95 -1.48 -2.45
CA TYR A 114 17.52 -1.68 -2.25
C TYR A 114 17.21 -2.28 -0.86
N GLU A 115 17.92 -3.32 -0.44
CA GLU A 115 17.69 -3.94 0.87
C GLU A 115 17.99 -2.99 2.04
N ARG A 116 19.00 -2.12 1.90
CA ARG A 116 19.26 -1.04 2.86
C ARG A 116 18.09 -0.05 2.93
N CYS A 117 17.63 0.43 1.77
CA CYS A 117 16.47 1.32 1.69
C CYS A 117 15.23 0.69 2.33
N GLN A 118 15.00 -0.60 2.10
CA GLN A 118 13.86 -1.31 2.65
C GLN A 118 13.94 -1.49 4.18
N ARG A 119 15.12 -1.75 4.72
CA ARG A 119 15.32 -1.79 6.18
C ARG A 119 15.04 -0.43 6.83
N GLU A 120 15.47 0.66 6.20
CA GLU A 120 15.20 2.01 6.70
C GLU A 120 13.70 2.36 6.68
N THR A 121 12.97 1.99 5.62
CA THR A 121 11.52 2.22 5.55
C THR A 121 10.77 1.38 6.58
N GLU A 122 11.16 0.12 6.77
CA GLU A 122 10.59 -0.76 7.80
C GLU A 122 10.85 -0.23 9.21
N ALA A 123 12.07 0.23 9.51
CA ALA A 123 12.42 0.82 10.80
C ALA A 123 11.58 2.08 11.09
N ARG A 124 11.45 2.98 10.10
CA ARG A 124 10.58 4.18 10.22
C ARG A 124 9.14 3.80 10.48
N LEU A 125 8.63 2.79 9.76
CA LEU A 125 7.27 2.30 9.91
C LEU A 125 7.03 1.66 11.29
N GLN A 126 8.02 0.96 11.84
CA GLN A 126 7.96 0.43 13.21
C GLN A 126 7.90 1.55 14.25
N VAL A 127 8.72 2.59 14.12
CA VAL A 127 8.69 3.76 15.01
C VAL A 127 7.31 4.44 14.97
N LEU A 128 6.74 4.63 13.78
CA LEU A 128 5.39 5.20 13.64
C LEU A 128 4.31 4.32 14.28
N LYS A 129 4.38 3.01 14.08
CA LYS A 129 3.47 2.05 14.73
C LYS A 129 3.59 2.12 16.25
N ALA A 130 4.80 2.25 16.80
CA ALA A 130 5.03 2.38 18.24
C ALA A 130 4.39 3.68 18.79
N LYS A 131 4.65 4.82 18.15
CA LYS A 131 4.04 6.11 18.51
C LYS A 131 2.52 6.06 18.46
N TYR A 132 1.95 5.44 17.42
CA TYR A 132 0.50 5.27 17.30
C TYR A 132 -0.08 4.43 18.44
N ARG A 133 0.55 3.30 18.76
CA ARG A 133 0.15 2.44 19.90
C ARG A 133 0.24 3.17 21.23
N GLU A 134 1.27 3.98 21.44
CA GLU A 134 1.42 4.79 22.65
C GLU A 134 0.31 5.84 22.79
N GLN A 135 -0.05 6.54 21.71
CA GLN A 135 -1.17 7.48 21.71
C GLN A 135 -2.51 6.79 21.99
N GLN A 136 -2.73 5.59 21.43
CA GLN A 136 -3.93 4.81 21.71
C GLN A 136 -4.00 4.39 23.19
N LYS A 137 -2.87 3.99 23.79
CA LYS A 137 -2.79 3.69 25.23
C LYS A 137 -3.07 4.93 26.09
N LYS A 138 -2.56 6.11 25.72
CA LYS A 138 -2.84 7.37 26.43
C LYS A 138 -4.33 7.73 26.38
N LYS A 139 -4.98 7.54 25.22
CA LYS A 139 -6.43 7.76 25.06
C LYS A 139 -7.26 6.75 25.85
N ALA A 140 -6.87 5.47 25.84
CA ALA A 140 -7.57 4.42 26.59
C ALA A 140 -7.36 4.53 28.11
N GLY A 141 -6.16 4.92 28.56
CA GLY A 141 -5.83 5.11 29.98
C GLY A 141 -6.39 6.39 30.59
N GLY A 142 -6.88 7.33 29.77
CA GLY A 142 -7.59 8.54 30.20
C GLY A 142 -9.07 8.33 30.53
N VAL A 143 -9.59 7.10 30.39
CA VAL A 143 -10.99 6.75 30.72
C VAL A 143 -11.04 5.89 31.99
N ASN A 144 -10.22 6.23 32.99
CA ASN A 144 -10.39 5.71 34.34
C ASN A 144 -11.03 6.79 35.19
N GLY A 145 -12.37 6.79 35.25
CA GLY A 145 -13.10 7.37 36.37
C GLY A 145 -13.64 8.78 36.22
N THR A 146 -14.35 9.11 35.13
CA THR A 146 -15.56 9.92 35.33
C THR A 146 -16.65 8.91 35.66
N LEU A 147 -16.80 8.60 36.95
CA LEU A 147 -18.03 8.07 37.50
C LEU A 147 -19.15 9.02 37.08
N LEU A 148 -19.79 8.73 35.95
CA LEU A 148 -21.12 9.26 35.70
C LEU A 148 -21.98 8.66 36.80
N PRO A 149 -22.60 9.47 37.68
CA PRO A 149 -23.56 8.95 38.61
C PRO A 149 -24.67 8.31 37.78
N SER A 150 -24.75 6.97 37.81
CA SER A 150 -25.90 6.20 37.37
C SER A 150 -27.02 6.41 38.41
N GLY A 151 -27.47 7.65 38.53
CA GLY A 151 -28.72 7.97 39.20
C GLY A 151 -29.88 7.70 38.24
N PRO A 152 -31.05 7.24 38.72
CA PRO A 152 -32.27 7.17 37.91
C PRO A 152 -32.57 8.59 37.42
N ARG A 153 -32.46 8.81 36.12
CA ARG A 153 -32.82 10.09 35.50
C ARG A 153 -34.32 10.11 35.29
N ASP A 154 -35.05 10.42 36.36
CA ASP A 154 -36.35 11.08 36.25
C ASP A 154 -36.10 12.53 35.80
N LEU A 155 -35.67 12.69 34.54
CA LEU A 155 -35.60 14.00 33.92
C LEU A 155 -36.90 14.25 33.17
N PRO A 156 -37.57 15.39 33.39
CA PRO A 156 -38.77 15.74 32.65
C PRO A 156 -38.43 15.84 31.16
N PRO A 157 -39.38 15.51 30.27
CA PRO A 157 -39.18 15.59 28.83
C PRO A 157 -38.79 17.02 28.45
N VAL A 158 -37.52 17.24 28.14
CA VAL A 158 -37.02 18.52 27.66
C VAL A 158 -37.53 18.68 26.23
N PRO A 159 -38.22 19.78 25.88
CA PRO A 159 -38.71 20.00 24.53
C PRO A 159 -37.52 20.02 23.55
N ILE A 160 -37.65 19.28 22.46
CA ILE A 160 -36.69 19.25 21.36
C ILE A 160 -36.69 20.62 20.70
N VAL A 161 -35.86 21.54 21.20
CA VAL A 161 -35.58 22.80 20.53
C VAL A 161 -34.64 22.49 19.38
N ALA A 162 -35.16 22.57 18.16
CA ALA A 162 -34.37 22.40 16.95
C ALA A 162 -33.15 23.33 16.97
N PRO A 163 -31.95 22.84 16.64
CA PRO A 163 -30.73 23.63 16.71
C PRO A 163 -30.86 24.85 15.80
N ARG A 164 -30.87 26.05 16.41
CA ARG A 164 -30.78 27.32 15.69
C ARG A 164 -29.52 27.28 14.83
N ARG A 165 -29.71 27.41 13.51
CA ARG A 165 -28.63 27.58 12.54
C ARG A 165 -27.81 28.81 12.94
N LEU A 166 -26.64 28.57 13.54
CA LEU A 166 -25.65 29.62 13.74
C LEU A 166 -25.14 30.06 12.36
N SER A 167 -25.39 31.33 12.05
CA SER A 167 -24.93 32.00 10.84
C SER A 167 -23.41 31.88 10.73
N ARG A 168 -22.96 31.27 9.63
CA ARG A 168 -21.56 31.09 9.24
C ARG A 168 -21.00 32.39 8.68
N ASN A 169 -20.87 33.43 9.51
CA ASN A 169 -20.16 34.65 9.13
C ASN A 169 -18.92 34.80 10.00
N GLY A 170 -17.74 34.61 9.38
CA GLY A 170 -16.45 34.97 9.98
C GLY A 170 -15.43 33.85 10.11
N GLN A 171 -15.20 33.05 9.06
CA GLN A 171 -13.91 32.33 8.96
C GLN A 171 -12.81 33.36 8.65
N LYS A 172 -12.23 33.95 9.71
CA LYS A 172 -10.90 34.57 9.61
C LYS A 172 -9.95 33.49 9.12
N LYS A 173 -9.47 33.68 7.90
CA LYS A 173 -8.49 32.86 7.19
C LYS A 173 -7.15 32.97 7.95
N MET A 174 -6.99 32.16 8.99
CA MET A 174 -5.66 31.90 9.55
C MET A 174 -4.92 31.10 8.49
N GLU A 175 -3.97 31.76 7.81
CA GLU A 175 -2.96 31.12 6.99
C GLU A 175 -2.22 30.11 7.87
N GLY A 176 -2.64 28.85 7.79
CA GLY A 176 -1.85 27.72 8.24
C GLY A 176 -0.58 27.69 7.42
N LYS A 177 0.48 28.32 7.95
CA LYS A 177 1.85 28.01 7.57
C LYS A 177 2.02 26.51 7.72
N ARG A 178 1.96 25.79 6.60
CA ARG A 178 2.34 24.38 6.54
C ARG A 178 3.79 24.36 7.00
N PHE A 179 3.99 23.87 8.21
CA PHE A 179 5.29 23.59 8.77
C PHE A 179 5.83 22.39 7.98
N TRP A 180 6.52 22.66 6.88
CA TRP A 180 7.37 21.67 6.25
C TRP A 180 8.55 21.49 7.20
N PRO A 181 8.81 20.27 7.72
CA PRO A 181 10.04 20.03 8.44
C PRO A 181 11.19 20.30 7.47
N ASN A 182 12.12 21.18 7.88
CA ASN A 182 13.42 21.37 7.25
C ASN A 182 14.03 20.00 6.96
N SER A 183 13.97 19.59 5.70
CA SER A 183 15.01 18.76 5.14
C SER A 183 16.24 19.64 5.09
N GLU A 184 17.10 19.48 6.10
CA GLU A 184 18.48 19.93 6.12
C GLU A 184 19.19 19.28 4.92
N LEU A 185 19.06 19.96 3.79
CA LEU A 185 19.76 19.66 2.56
C LEU A 185 21.10 20.37 2.70
N GLU A 186 22.10 19.63 3.18
CA GLU A 186 23.49 20.02 3.09
C GLU A 186 23.80 20.39 1.63
N ASP A 187 23.90 21.69 1.39
CA ASP A 187 24.35 22.31 0.15
C ASP A 187 25.83 21.96 -0.08
N SER A 188 26.07 20.74 -0.56
CA SER A 188 27.31 20.43 -1.26
C SER A 188 27.27 21.15 -2.61
N LYS A 189 27.78 22.38 -2.60
CA LYS A 189 28.25 23.11 -3.79
C LYS A 189 29.22 22.23 -4.55
N THR A 190 28.72 21.41 -5.46
CA THR A 190 29.53 20.83 -6.53
C THR A 190 29.71 21.92 -7.58
N TYR A 191 30.91 22.51 -7.56
CA TYR A 191 31.46 23.23 -8.71
C TYR A 191 31.55 22.23 -9.86
N LEU A 192 30.61 22.34 -10.81
CA LEU A 192 30.73 21.75 -12.13
C LEU A 192 30.65 22.91 -13.12
N ASP A 193 31.79 23.18 -13.76
CA ASP A 193 31.96 24.00 -14.97
C ASP A 193 31.66 25.51 -14.91
N GLY A 194 32.07 26.20 -13.84
CA GLY A 194 32.48 27.62 -13.94
C GLY A 194 31.46 28.65 -14.47
N VAL A 195 30.18 28.32 -14.61
CA VAL A 195 29.15 29.25 -15.09
C VAL A 195 28.13 29.50 -13.97
N GLU A 196 28.17 30.71 -13.42
CA GLU A 196 27.15 31.21 -12.49
C GLU A 196 25.77 31.12 -13.14
N ARG A 197 24.92 30.21 -12.64
CA ARG A 197 23.50 30.20 -12.99
C ARG A 197 22.86 31.47 -12.45
N GLY A 198 22.56 32.38 -13.37
CA GLY A 198 21.99 33.69 -13.13
C GLY A 198 20.79 33.68 -12.18
N PHE A 199 20.78 34.67 -11.30
CA PHE A 199 19.72 34.97 -10.36
C PHE A 199 18.37 35.13 -11.09
N LEU A 200 17.39 34.31 -10.67
CA LEU A 200 15.99 34.46 -11.06
C LEU A 200 15.45 35.76 -10.44
N MET A 201 15.36 36.82 -11.24
CA MET A 201 14.82 38.11 -10.79
C MET A 201 13.35 37.96 -10.35
N LYS A 202 13.08 38.17 -9.07
CA LYS A 202 11.73 38.30 -8.52
C LYS A 202 11.07 39.54 -9.11
N LYS A 203 10.01 39.34 -9.91
CA LYS A 203 9.15 40.44 -10.38
C LYS A 203 8.48 41.12 -9.17
N VAL A 204 8.85 42.36 -8.91
CA VAL A 204 8.15 43.25 -7.97
C VAL A 204 6.92 43.80 -8.68
N VAL A 205 5.73 43.42 -8.22
CA VAL A 205 4.47 44.00 -8.69
C VAL A 205 4.25 45.31 -7.94
N LYS A 206 4.33 46.44 -8.65
CA LYS A 206 4.10 47.78 -8.11
C LYS A 206 2.61 48.08 -8.20
N SER A 207 1.89 48.10 -7.07
CA SER A 207 0.51 48.58 -7.01
C SER A 207 0.50 50.11 -7.04
N VAL A 208 -0.09 50.68 -8.09
CA VAL A 208 -0.35 52.12 -8.19
C VAL A 208 -1.74 52.37 -7.64
N ASN A 209 -1.83 52.97 -6.46
CA ASN A 209 -3.08 53.58 -5.98
C ASN A 209 -3.29 54.91 -6.72
N ARG A 210 -4.33 54.98 -7.55
CA ARG A 210 -4.86 56.26 -8.04
C ARG A 210 -5.73 56.86 -6.93
N ARG A 211 -5.46 58.12 -6.60
CA ARG A 211 -6.33 58.98 -5.78
C ARG A 211 -7.50 59.48 -6.62
#